data_AF-A0A2P5W682-F1
#
_entry.id   AF-A0A2P5W682-F1
#
_cell.length_a   1.000
_cell.length_b   1.000
_cell.length_c   1.000
_cell.angle_alpha   90.00
_cell.angle_beta   90.00
_cell.angle_gamma   90.00
#
_symmetry.space_group_name_H-M   'P 1'
#
loop_
_entity.id
_entity.type
_entity.pdbx_description
1 polymer ?
#
loop_
_entity_poly.entity_id
_entity_poly.type
_entity_poly.pdbx_seq_one_letter_code
_entity_poly.pdbx_strand_id
1 'polypeptide(L)'
;MSGLHRSSSAPLKNGLPPQELLDDLCSCDVLRPYVAHIDDIFKDFTDYKVRVPVTGAIILDETYERCILVKGWKGTSWSFPRGKKNKDEEDHACAIREVLEETGFDVSALLNKDEYIEVIFGQQRVRLYIIAGVKDDTPFAPLTKKEISEIAWHRIDDLQPATNEVISRGITGLKLYMVAPFLASLKSWISKHPSPLPPRPDLPLKGVSIWKAKNSSIGSNSMIVESQSNKLQSDAKPPDTGPGKSFRNFRFDTAAVLRALEGSFST
;
A
#
# COMPACT_ATOMS: atom_id res chain seq x y z
N MET A 1 9.22 -17.20 -17.53
CA MET A 1 8.45 -15.94 -17.47
C MET A 1 9.19 -15.01 -16.53
N SER A 2 10.01 -14.12 -17.08
CA SER A 2 10.79 -13.13 -16.33
C SER A 2 9.86 -12.04 -15.80
N GLY A 3 9.70 -11.97 -14.49
CA GLY A 3 8.98 -10.88 -13.85
C GLY A 3 9.78 -9.59 -14.01
N LEU A 4 9.20 -8.60 -14.67
CA LEU A 4 9.70 -7.23 -14.67
C LEU A 4 9.70 -6.72 -13.22
N HIS A 5 10.87 -6.69 -12.58
CA HIS A 5 11.04 -6.03 -11.30
C HIS A 5 10.86 -4.52 -11.49
N ARG A 6 9.72 -3.99 -11.05
CA ARG A 6 9.42 -2.55 -11.13
C ARG A 6 10.29 -1.79 -10.14
N SER A 7 10.87 -0.70 -10.61
CA SER A 7 11.85 0.11 -9.87
C SER A 7 11.11 1.03 -8.88
N SER A 8 11.16 0.68 -7.58
CA SER A 8 10.57 1.39 -6.43
C SER A 8 10.58 2.92 -6.57
N SER A 9 9.47 3.56 -6.19
CA SER A 9 9.27 5.01 -6.17
C SER A 9 10.05 5.74 -5.05
N ALA A 10 10.81 5.01 -4.23
CA ALA A 10 11.68 5.62 -3.22
C ALA A 10 12.78 6.48 -3.89
N PRO A 11 13.10 7.66 -3.35
CA PRO A 11 14.21 8.45 -3.84
C PRO A 11 15.51 7.64 -3.72
N LEU A 12 16.22 7.49 -4.84
CA LEU A 12 17.53 6.84 -4.90
C LEU A 12 18.52 7.65 -4.05
N LYS A 13 19.23 6.98 -3.15
CA LYS A 13 20.35 7.58 -2.44
C LYS A 13 21.52 7.67 -3.42
N ASN A 14 21.95 8.90 -3.71
CA ASN A 14 23.23 9.28 -4.33
C ASN A 14 23.30 9.38 -5.86
N GLY A 15 22.24 9.14 -6.61
CA GLY A 15 22.22 9.38 -8.07
C GLY A 15 23.19 8.51 -8.90
N LEU A 16 23.87 7.55 -8.27
CA LEU A 16 24.75 6.57 -8.90
C LEU A 16 23.98 5.29 -9.25
N PRO A 17 24.36 4.57 -10.32
CA PRO A 17 23.76 3.29 -10.67
C PRO A 17 24.02 2.24 -9.57
N PRO A 18 23.06 1.35 -9.28
CA PRO A 18 23.28 0.23 -8.36
C PRO A 18 24.39 -0.71 -8.88
N GLN A 19 25.18 -1.29 -7.97
CA GLN A 19 26.23 -2.24 -8.34
C GLN A 19 25.69 -3.43 -9.15
N GLU A 20 24.49 -3.94 -8.78
CA GLU A 20 23.81 -5.01 -9.52
C GLU A 20 23.59 -4.65 -11.00
N LEU A 21 23.28 -3.38 -11.30
CA LEU A 21 23.09 -2.91 -12.68
C LEU A 21 24.42 -2.92 -13.46
N LEU A 22 25.52 -2.57 -12.80
CA LEU A 22 26.86 -2.62 -13.41
C LEU A 22 27.28 -4.05 -13.70
N ASP A 23 27.00 -4.96 -12.77
CA ASP A 23 27.33 -6.39 -12.91
C ASP A 23 26.54 -7.01 -14.08
N ASP A 24 25.24 -6.71 -14.18
CA ASP A 24 24.38 -7.14 -15.29
C ASP A 24 24.87 -6.61 -16.65
N LEU A 25 25.20 -5.31 -16.74
CA LEU A 25 25.70 -4.70 -17.97
C LEU A 25 27.05 -5.26 -18.41
N CYS A 26 27.95 -5.53 -17.45
CA CYS A 26 29.25 -6.16 -17.73
C CYS A 26 29.11 -7.60 -18.23
N SER A 27 28.07 -8.31 -17.79
CA SER A 27 27.82 -9.72 -18.15
C SER A 27 27.21 -9.91 -19.55
N CYS A 28 26.74 -8.83 -20.18
CA CYS A 28 26.05 -8.89 -21.47
C CYS A 28 26.89 -8.22 -22.58
N ASP A 29 27.38 -9.01 -23.54
CA ASP A 29 28.23 -8.51 -24.64
C ASP A 29 27.59 -7.39 -25.46
N VAL A 30 26.26 -7.39 -25.59
CA VAL A 30 25.50 -6.35 -26.31
C VAL A 30 25.46 -5.03 -25.52
N LEU A 31 25.42 -5.10 -24.19
CA LEU A 31 25.28 -3.93 -23.32
C LEU A 31 26.62 -3.41 -22.79
N ARG A 32 27.67 -4.23 -22.83
CA ARG A 32 29.03 -3.90 -22.41
C ARG A 32 29.60 -2.60 -23.00
N PRO A 33 29.34 -2.23 -24.28
CA PRO A 33 29.82 -0.96 -24.82
C PRO A 33 29.28 0.28 -24.09
N TYR A 34 28.13 0.17 -23.43
CA TYR A 34 27.48 1.29 -22.72
C TYR A 34 28.01 1.49 -21.29
N VAL A 35 28.81 0.56 -20.76
CA VAL A 35 29.37 0.63 -19.39
C VAL A 35 30.20 1.90 -19.19
N ALA A 36 30.96 2.33 -20.20
CA ALA A 36 31.76 3.55 -20.13
C ALA A 36 30.93 4.84 -19.98
N HIS A 37 29.63 4.77 -20.30
CA HIS A 37 28.69 5.90 -20.26
C HIS A 37 27.56 5.68 -19.25
N ILE A 38 27.69 4.70 -18.34
CA ILE A 38 26.60 4.29 -17.47
C ILE A 38 26.15 5.40 -16.52
N ASP A 39 27.08 6.23 -16.05
CA ASP A 39 26.76 7.35 -15.17
C ASP A 39 25.89 8.39 -15.89
N ASP A 40 26.24 8.73 -17.14
CA ASP A 40 25.46 9.65 -17.97
C ASP A 40 24.08 9.07 -18.30
N ILE A 41 24.04 7.80 -18.73
CA ILE A 41 22.78 7.09 -19.03
C ILE A 41 21.88 7.04 -17.79
N PHE A 42 22.44 6.74 -16.62
CA PHE A 42 21.70 6.65 -15.37
C PHE A 42 21.21 8.02 -14.89
N LYS A 43 22.02 9.05 -15.06
CA LYS A 43 21.64 10.43 -14.79
C LYS A 43 20.50 10.87 -15.71
N ASP A 44 20.62 10.67 -17.02
CA ASP A 44 19.59 11.01 -18.01
C ASP A 44 18.29 10.24 -17.74
N PHE A 45 18.41 8.96 -17.40
CA PHE A 45 17.27 8.14 -17.00
C PHE A 45 16.60 8.69 -15.74
N THR A 46 17.38 9.08 -14.72
CA THR A 46 16.85 9.64 -13.47
C THR A 46 16.16 10.98 -13.72
N ASP A 47 16.78 11.87 -14.50
CA ASP A 47 16.24 13.16 -14.91
C ASP A 47 14.93 12.98 -15.69
N TYR A 48 14.87 11.99 -16.58
CA TYR A 48 13.62 11.61 -17.24
C TYR A 48 12.59 11.11 -16.22
N LYS A 49 12.97 10.17 -15.35
CA LYS A 49 12.06 9.49 -14.40
C LYS A 49 11.38 10.49 -13.47
N VAL A 50 12.03 11.59 -13.07
CA VAL A 50 11.43 12.60 -12.18
C VAL A 50 10.38 13.47 -12.87
N ARG A 51 10.41 13.59 -14.21
CA ARG A 51 9.43 14.36 -14.99
C ARG A 51 8.21 13.56 -15.41
N VAL A 52 8.28 12.23 -15.36
CA VAL A 52 7.15 11.37 -15.77
C VAL A 52 5.92 11.71 -14.93
N PRO A 53 4.77 12.02 -15.57
CA PRO A 53 3.53 12.30 -14.86
C PRO A 53 3.13 11.14 -13.97
N VAL A 54 2.54 11.49 -12.82
CA VAL A 54 2.04 10.52 -11.84
C VAL A 54 0.54 10.67 -11.73
N THR A 55 -0.16 9.54 -11.73
CA THR A 55 -1.61 9.52 -11.54
C THR A 55 -2.00 8.50 -10.48
N GLY A 56 -3.12 8.73 -9.81
CA GLY A 56 -3.60 7.86 -8.75
C GLY A 56 -4.99 8.27 -8.28
N ALA A 57 -5.33 7.93 -7.04
CA ALA A 57 -6.64 8.24 -6.48
C ALA A 57 -6.60 8.68 -5.01
N ILE A 58 -7.55 9.53 -4.64
CA ILE A 58 -7.99 9.79 -3.27
C ILE A 58 -9.27 9.00 -3.08
N ILE A 59 -9.18 7.88 -2.36
CA ILE A 59 -10.31 6.98 -2.10
C ILE A 59 -10.95 7.39 -0.77
N LEU A 60 -12.19 7.84 -0.81
CA LEU A 60 -13.00 8.27 0.33
C LEU A 60 -13.97 7.17 0.76
N ASP A 61 -14.20 7.07 2.06
CA ASP A 61 -15.23 6.20 2.62
C ASP A 61 -16.65 6.72 2.31
N GLU A 62 -17.69 6.04 2.78
CA GLU A 62 -19.07 6.47 2.54
C GLU A 62 -19.42 7.81 3.20
N THR A 63 -18.73 8.20 4.28
CA THR A 63 -18.99 9.47 5.02
C THR A 63 -18.15 10.64 4.51
N TYR A 64 -17.15 10.38 3.67
CA TYR A 64 -16.15 11.36 3.20
C TYR A 64 -15.28 11.92 4.34
N GLU A 65 -15.25 11.29 5.50
CA GLU A 65 -14.43 11.73 6.65
C GLU A 65 -13.04 11.08 6.63
N ARG A 66 -12.90 9.94 5.94
CA ARG A 66 -11.65 9.19 5.87
C ARG A 66 -11.22 8.95 4.43
N CYS A 67 -9.91 8.83 4.24
CA CYS A 67 -9.33 8.42 2.97
C CYS A 67 -8.32 7.27 3.13
N ILE A 68 -8.15 6.47 2.08
CA ILE A 68 -7.09 5.45 2.03
C ILE A 68 -5.74 6.11 1.83
N LEU A 69 -4.76 5.73 2.65
CA LEU A 69 -3.34 5.95 2.40
C LEU A 69 -2.59 4.61 2.41
N VAL A 70 -1.51 4.58 1.63
CA VAL A 70 -0.58 3.45 1.56
C VAL A 70 0.80 3.84 2.08
N LYS A 71 1.51 2.86 2.63
CA LYS A 71 2.87 3.01 3.15
C LYS A 71 3.84 2.05 2.47
N GLY A 72 4.86 2.59 1.82
CA GLY A 72 5.88 1.80 1.12
C GLY A 72 6.80 0.98 2.05
N TRP A 73 7.32 -0.15 1.59
CA TRP A 73 8.13 -1.09 2.39
C TRP A 73 9.43 -0.51 2.95
N LYS A 74 10.12 0.32 2.18
CA LYS A 74 11.41 0.93 2.56
C LYS A 74 11.25 2.26 3.30
N GLY A 75 10.02 2.66 3.63
CA GLY A 75 9.71 4.00 4.12
C GLY A 75 8.77 4.02 5.33
N THR A 76 8.77 5.16 6.01
CA THR A 76 7.82 5.44 7.10
C THR A 76 6.68 6.38 6.69
N SER A 77 6.72 6.88 5.46
CA SER A 77 5.82 7.91 4.97
C SER A 77 4.56 7.29 4.36
N TRP A 78 3.43 7.96 4.60
CA TRP A 78 2.13 7.62 4.04
C TRP A 78 1.79 8.54 2.88
N SER A 79 1.09 8.00 1.89
CA SER A 79 0.67 8.77 0.73
C SER A 79 -0.53 8.15 0.01
N PHE A 80 -1.17 8.90 -0.88
CA PHE A 80 -2.22 8.38 -1.74
C PHE A 80 -1.68 7.33 -2.72
N PRO A 81 -2.45 6.26 -3.03
CA PRO A 81 -2.04 5.27 -4.01
C PRO A 81 -1.90 5.91 -5.39
N ARG A 82 -0.71 5.77 -6.00
CA ARG A 82 -0.36 6.44 -7.27
C ARG A 82 0.91 5.88 -7.88
N GLY A 83 1.06 6.03 -9.19
CA GLY A 83 2.32 5.74 -9.86
C GLY A 83 2.49 6.41 -11.21
N LYS A 84 3.58 6.06 -11.89
CA LYS A 84 4.04 6.74 -13.10
C LYS A 84 3.29 6.25 -14.32
N LYS A 85 2.91 7.22 -15.16
CA LYS A 85 2.24 6.96 -16.43
C LYS A 85 3.17 6.24 -17.40
N ASN A 86 2.64 5.22 -18.06
CA ASN A 86 3.32 4.55 -19.17
C ASN A 86 3.23 5.39 -20.45
N LYS A 87 4.05 5.02 -21.44
CA LYS A 87 4.01 5.65 -22.75
C LYS A 87 2.62 5.44 -23.37
N ASP A 88 2.04 6.49 -23.91
CA ASP A 88 0.74 6.49 -24.59
C ASP A 88 -0.45 6.02 -23.71
N GLU A 89 -0.28 6.01 -22.38
CA GLU A 89 -1.34 5.67 -21.42
C GLU A 89 -2.16 6.92 -21.04
N GLU A 90 -3.47 6.77 -20.98
CA GLU A 90 -4.38 7.82 -20.52
C GLU A 90 -4.34 7.98 -18.99
N ASP A 91 -4.57 9.19 -18.48
CA ASP A 91 -4.41 9.49 -17.06
C ASP A 91 -5.31 8.63 -16.15
N HIS A 92 -6.57 8.44 -16.54
CA HIS A 92 -7.53 7.63 -15.79
C HIS A 92 -7.18 6.13 -15.84
N ALA A 93 -6.67 5.64 -16.98
CA ALA A 93 -6.24 4.25 -17.12
C ALA A 93 -5.03 3.95 -16.23
N CYS A 94 -4.06 4.87 -16.20
CA CYS A 94 -2.92 4.78 -15.29
C CYS A 94 -3.37 4.81 -13.82
N ALA A 95 -4.27 5.72 -13.44
CA ALA A 95 -4.81 5.77 -12.08
C ALA A 95 -5.48 4.45 -11.66
N ILE A 96 -6.32 3.86 -12.51
CA ILE A 96 -6.97 2.56 -12.24
C ILE A 96 -5.92 1.47 -12.03
N ARG A 97 -4.95 1.37 -12.95
CA ARG A 97 -3.90 0.35 -12.88
C ARG A 97 -3.05 0.48 -11.61
N GLU A 98 -2.57 1.68 -11.29
CA GLU A 98 -1.72 1.92 -10.12
C GLU A 98 -2.47 1.65 -8.81
N VAL A 99 -3.73 2.08 -8.72
CA VAL A 99 -4.55 1.84 -7.52
C VAL A 99 -4.81 0.34 -7.35
N LEU A 100 -5.11 -0.38 -8.43
CA LEU A 100 -5.29 -1.82 -8.41
C LEU A 100 -4.00 -2.53 -7.99
N GLU A 101 -2.84 -2.14 -8.52
CA GLU A 101 -1.53 -2.69 -8.17
C GLU A 101 -1.21 -2.50 -6.67
N GLU A 102 -1.37 -1.28 -6.14
CA GLU A 102 -0.96 -0.93 -4.78
C GLU A 102 -1.98 -1.32 -3.70
N THR A 103 -3.27 -1.43 -4.05
CA THR A 103 -4.35 -1.63 -3.06
C THR A 103 -5.20 -2.87 -3.30
N GLY A 104 -5.14 -3.46 -4.49
CA GLY A 104 -6.01 -4.58 -4.89
C GLY A 104 -7.46 -4.19 -5.17
N PHE A 105 -7.79 -2.89 -5.10
CA PHE A 105 -9.14 -2.39 -5.33
C PHE A 105 -9.26 -1.80 -6.74
N ASP A 106 -10.21 -2.30 -7.52
CA ASP A 106 -10.52 -1.76 -8.84
C ASP A 106 -11.50 -0.58 -8.72
N VAL A 107 -11.01 0.60 -9.10
CA VAL A 107 -11.78 1.86 -9.07
C VAL A 107 -12.48 2.17 -10.40
N SER A 108 -12.36 1.30 -11.41
CA SER A 108 -12.88 1.54 -12.77
C SER A 108 -14.35 1.95 -12.81
N ALA A 109 -15.19 1.29 -12.01
CA ALA A 109 -16.63 1.56 -11.94
C ALA A 109 -17.00 2.83 -11.17
N LEU A 110 -16.09 3.35 -10.34
CA LEU A 110 -16.31 4.52 -9.48
C LEU A 110 -15.64 5.79 -10.03
N LEU A 111 -14.69 5.65 -10.95
CA LEU A 111 -13.90 6.76 -11.46
C LEU A 111 -14.75 7.66 -12.37
N ASN A 112 -14.88 8.92 -11.98
CA ASN A 112 -15.34 9.98 -12.86
C ASN A 112 -14.12 10.74 -13.43
N LYS A 113 -14.04 10.86 -14.76
CA LYS A 113 -12.90 11.47 -15.46
C LYS A 113 -12.76 12.97 -15.19
N ASP A 114 -13.85 13.62 -14.78
CA ASP A 114 -13.88 15.05 -14.51
C ASP A 114 -13.58 15.38 -13.03
N GLU A 115 -13.60 14.37 -12.15
CA GLU A 115 -13.42 14.54 -10.71
C GLU A 115 -11.99 14.20 -10.29
N TYR A 116 -11.11 15.20 -10.38
CA TYR A 116 -9.71 15.06 -9.98
C TYR A 116 -9.13 16.35 -9.39
N ILE A 117 -8.02 16.19 -8.66
CA ILE A 117 -7.18 17.30 -8.21
C ILE A 117 -5.82 17.11 -8.85
N GLU A 118 -5.28 18.19 -9.44
CA GLU A 118 -3.97 18.20 -10.08
C GLU A 118 -3.06 19.23 -9.41
N VAL A 119 -1.83 18.80 -9.11
CA VAL A 119 -0.77 19.62 -8.51
C VAL A 119 0.54 19.37 -9.26
N ILE A 120 1.32 20.42 -9.47
CA ILE A 120 2.65 20.33 -10.10
C ILE A 120 3.72 20.48 -9.02
N PHE A 121 4.58 19.46 -8.89
CA PHE A 121 5.72 19.45 -7.97
C PHE A 121 7.02 19.59 -8.76
N GLY A 122 7.59 20.80 -8.78
CA GLY A 122 8.74 21.10 -9.63
C GLY A 122 8.37 20.89 -11.10
N GLN A 123 8.90 19.85 -11.73
CA GLN A 123 8.59 19.47 -13.11
C GLN A 123 7.62 18.28 -13.23
N GLN A 124 7.19 17.71 -12.10
CA GLN A 124 6.32 16.53 -12.09
C GLN A 124 4.85 16.94 -11.94
N ARG A 125 4.03 16.60 -12.93
CA ARG A 125 2.57 16.70 -12.82
C ARG A 125 2.01 15.50 -12.04
N VAL A 126 1.22 15.76 -11.01
CA VAL A 126 0.54 14.73 -10.22
C VAL A 126 -0.97 14.98 -10.26
N ARG A 127 -1.72 13.99 -10.75
CA ARG A 127 -3.20 14.03 -10.80
C ARG A 127 -3.79 12.91 -9.95
N LEU A 128 -4.67 13.24 -9.02
CA LEU A 128 -5.38 12.25 -8.20
C LEU A 128 -6.87 12.36 -8.46
N TYR A 129 -7.49 11.27 -8.91
CA TYR A 129 -8.94 11.16 -9.07
C TYR A 129 -9.63 10.99 -7.72
N ILE A 130 -10.80 11.59 -7.55
CA ILE A 130 -11.57 11.43 -6.32
C ILE A 130 -12.52 10.24 -6.49
N ILE A 131 -12.32 9.20 -5.67
CA ILE A 131 -13.13 7.99 -5.68
C ILE A 131 -13.93 7.98 -4.39
N ALA A 132 -15.22 8.22 -4.48
CA ALA A 132 -16.08 8.46 -3.32
C ALA A 132 -17.04 7.29 -3.06
N GLY A 133 -17.41 7.07 -1.80
CA GLY A 133 -18.45 6.11 -1.44
C GLY A 133 -17.97 4.67 -1.29
N VAL A 134 -16.70 4.47 -0.94
CA VAL A 134 -16.16 3.12 -0.75
C VAL A 134 -16.53 2.60 0.63
N LYS A 135 -17.06 1.37 0.68
CA LYS A 135 -17.51 0.74 1.92
C LYS A 135 -16.36 0.37 2.84
N ASP A 136 -16.61 0.42 4.15
CA ASP A 136 -15.63 0.07 5.18
C ASP A 136 -15.16 -1.40 5.13
N ASP A 137 -16.01 -2.30 4.67
CA ASP A 137 -15.74 -3.74 4.55
C ASP A 137 -15.05 -4.12 3.23
N THR A 138 -14.74 -3.14 2.38
CA THR A 138 -14.02 -3.35 1.12
C THR A 138 -12.66 -3.98 1.40
N PRO A 139 -12.34 -5.15 0.82
CA PRO A 139 -11.05 -5.79 1.03
C PRO A 139 -9.95 -5.04 0.27
N PHE A 140 -8.84 -4.76 0.94
CA PHE A 140 -7.65 -4.19 0.35
C PHE A 140 -6.44 -5.11 0.59
N ALA A 141 -5.65 -5.35 -0.45
CA ALA A 141 -4.38 -6.04 -0.39
C ALA A 141 -3.56 -5.73 -1.65
N PRO A 142 -2.27 -5.34 -1.52
CA PRO A 142 -1.45 -5.06 -2.69
C PRO A 142 -1.27 -6.31 -3.56
N LEU A 143 -1.24 -6.11 -4.87
CA LEU A 143 -0.94 -7.18 -5.84
C LEU A 143 0.57 -7.32 -6.10
N THR A 144 1.33 -6.26 -5.82
CA THR A 144 2.78 -6.23 -5.99
C THR A 144 3.53 -6.65 -4.71
N LYS A 145 4.59 -7.44 -4.88
CA LYS A 145 5.39 -7.96 -3.76
C LYS A 145 6.38 -6.89 -3.27
N LYS A 146 6.39 -6.64 -1.95
CA LYS A 146 7.36 -5.78 -1.24
C LYS A 146 7.35 -4.29 -1.67
N GLU A 147 6.27 -3.82 -2.29
CA GLU A 147 6.10 -2.39 -2.59
C GLU A 147 5.35 -1.69 -1.46
N ILE A 148 4.17 -2.19 -1.10
CA ILE A 148 3.34 -1.69 0.00
C ILE A 148 3.48 -2.58 1.24
N SER A 149 3.68 -1.94 2.39
CA SER A 149 3.78 -2.58 3.70
C SER A 149 2.53 -2.44 4.55
N GLU A 150 1.73 -1.40 4.30
CA GLU A 150 0.53 -1.11 5.09
C GLU A 150 -0.47 -0.28 4.26
N ILE A 151 -1.76 -0.58 4.43
CA ILE A 151 -2.90 0.15 3.87
C ILE A 151 -3.86 0.44 5.03
N ALA A 152 -4.26 1.70 5.18
CA ALA A 152 -5.13 2.12 6.27
C ALA A 152 -6.07 3.25 5.87
N TRP A 153 -7.23 3.29 6.51
CA TRP A 153 -8.09 4.46 6.53
C TRP A 153 -7.51 5.53 7.45
N HIS A 154 -7.46 6.78 7.01
CA HIS A 154 -7.04 7.94 7.81
C HIS A 154 -8.09 9.03 7.78
N ARG A 155 -8.40 9.63 8.95
CA ARG A 155 -9.28 10.81 9.01
C ARG A 155 -8.62 11.98 8.29
N ILE A 156 -9.39 12.67 7.45
CA ILE A 156 -8.88 13.81 6.66
C ILE A 156 -8.41 14.95 7.57
N ASP A 157 -9.05 15.13 8.73
CA ASP A 157 -8.66 16.15 9.70
C ASP A 157 -7.33 15.85 10.39
N ASP A 158 -6.96 14.58 10.53
CA ASP A 158 -5.66 14.20 11.11
C ASP A 158 -4.49 14.44 10.14
N LEU A 159 -4.78 14.63 8.85
CA LEU A 159 -3.78 14.86 7.79
C LEU A 159 -3.34 16.33 7.69
N GLN A 160 -4.02 17.23 8.39
CA GLN A 160 -3.71 18.66 8.43
C GLN A 160 -2.31 18.94 9.02
N PRO A 161 -1.70 20.11 8.71
CA PRO A 161 -2.23 21.24 7.93
C PRO A 161 -2.24 21.01 6.41
N ALA A 162 -3.19 21.66 5.71
CA ALA A 162 -3.12 21.82 4.27
C ALA A 162 -2.02 22.84 3.92
N THR A 163 -0.89 22.35 3.41
CA THR A 163 0.27 23.15 3.01
C THR A 163 0.76 22.70 1.65
N ASN A 164 1.56 23.53 0.98
CA ASN A 164 2.20 23.15 -0.29
C ASN A 164 3.47 22.29 -0.09
N GLU A 165 3.71 21.78 1.13
CA GLU A 165 4.89 20.99 1.45
C GLU A 165 4.79 19.56 0.88
N VAL A 166 5.84 19.13 0.20
CA VAL A 166 5.96 17.77 -0.34
C VAL A 166 6.03 16.72 0.77
N ILE A 167 6.70 17.04 1.88
CA ILE A 167 6.78 16.19 3.07
C ILE A 167 6.23 17.00 4.23
N SER A 168 5.20 16.50 4.88
CA SER A 168 4.61 17.13 6.06
C SER A 168 4.41 16.11 7.18
N ARG A 169 3.97 16.59 8.35
CA ARG A 169 3.50 15.73 9.43
C ARG A 169 2.06 16.07 9.74
N GLY A 170 1.20 15.04 9.76
CA GLY A 170 -0.17 15.18 10.24
C GLY A 170 -0.20 15.50 11.74
N ILE A 171 -1.37 15.85 12.26
CA ILE A 171 -1.60 16.18 13.69
C ILE A 171 -1.16 15.03 14.59
N THR A 172 -1.38 13.79 14.16
CA THR A 172 -1.01 12.56 14.88
C THR A 172 0.49 12.22 14.76
N GLY A 173 1.29 13.07 14.12
CA GLY A 173 2.73 12.87 13.91
C GLY A 173 3.08 11.97 12.72
N LEU A 174 2.09 11.49 11.97
CA LEU A 174 2.27 10.69 10.76
C LEU A 174 3.09 11.47 9.72
N LYS A 175 4.17 10.86 9.22
CA LYS A 175 4.94 11.44 8.11
C LYS A 175 4.16 11.25 6.81
N LEU A 176 3.82 12.33 6.15
CA LEU A 176 3.06 12.34 4.91
C LEU A 176 3.97 12.73 3.74
N TYR A 177 3.73 12.13 2.58
CA TYR A 177 4.45 12.45 1.35
C TYR A 177 3.47 12.75 0.22
N MET A 178 3.50 13.98 -0.29
CA MET A 178 2.59 14.53 -1.31
C MET A 178 1.10 14.39 -0.94
N VAL A 179 0.76 14.61 0.32
CA VAL A 179 -0.64 14.59 0.80
C VAL A 179 -1.14 16.00 1.07
N ALA A 180 -0.43 16.78 1.91
CA ALA A 180 -0.84 18.12 2.33
C ALA A 180 -1.27 19.06 1.18
N PRO A 181 -0.59 19.08 0.00
CA PRO A 181 -0.94 19.97 -1.11
C PRO A 181 -2.33 19.69 -1.72
N PHE A 182 -2.88 18.49 -1.52
CA PHE A 182 -4.19 18.10 -2.04
C PHE A 182 -5.33 18.40 -1.05
N LEU A 183 -5.02 18.63 0.23
CA LEU A 183 -6.03 18.66 1.29
C LEU A 183 -6.99 19.85 1.19
N ALA A 184 -6.52 21.02 0.74
CA ALA A 184 -7.38 22.20 0.58
C ALA A 184 -8.43 21.98 -0.51
N SER A 185 -8.00 21.53 -1.70
CA SER A 185 -8.90 21.23 -2.81
C SER A 185 -9.81 20.05 -2.50
N LEU A 186 -9.31 19.04 -1.79
CA LEU A 186 -10.12 17.89 -1.34
C LEU A 186 -11.24 18.33 -0.40
N LYS A 187 -10.92 19.15 0.62
CA LYS A 187 -11.94 19.71 1.52
C LYS A 187 -12.97 20.55 0.78
N SER A 188 -12.54 21.36 -0.19
CA SER A 188 -13.45 22.13 -1.04
C SER A 188 -14.37 21.24 -1.87
N TRP A 189 -13.85 20.14 -2.41
CA TRP A 189 -14.64 19.15 -3.13
C TRP A 189 -15.69 18.49 -2.23
N ILE A 190 -15.30 18.05 -1.03
CA ILE A 190 -16.20 17.43 -0.05
C ILE A 190 -17.32 18.39 0.36
N SER A 191 -17.02 19.67 0.58
CA SER A 191 -18.05 20.67 0.92
C SER A 191 -19.10 20.87 -0.20
N LYS A 192 -18.74 20.61 -1.46
CA LYS A 192 -19.66 20.70 -2.61
C LYS A 192 -20.43 19.41 -2.86
N HIS A 193 -19.94 18.29 -2.34
CA HIS A 193 -20.51 16.96 -2.52
C HIS A 193 -20.89 16.38 -1.14
N PRO A 194 -22.04 16.78 -0.57
CA PRO A 194 -22.45 16.28 0.73
C PRO A 194 -22.60 14.75 0.67
N SER A 195 -22.05 14.07 1.68
CA SER A 195 -22.17 12.62 1.79
C SER A 195 -23.65 12.22 1.94
N PRO A 196 -24.07 11.10 1.32
CA PRO A 196 -25.41 10.55 1.53
C PRO A 196 -25.60 9.97 2.95
N LEU A 197 -24.52 9.78 3.71
CA LEU A 197 -24.56 9.26 5.08
C LEU A 197 -24.22 10.35 6.10
N PRO A 198 -24.84 10.30 7.29
CA PRO A 198 -24.45 11.20 8.37
C PRO A 198 -23.00 10.92 8.83
N PRO A 199 -22.29 11.95 9.32
CA PRO A 199 -20.99 11.79 9.96
C PRO A 199 -21.05 10.75 11.09
N ARG A 200 -20.00 9.95 11.24
CA ARG A 200 -19.95 8.92 12.29
C ARG A 200 -18.88 9.31 13.33
N PRO A 201 -19.25 10.11 14.36
CA PRO A 201 -18.29 10.57 15.37
C PRO A 201 -17.75 9.43 16.25
N ASP A 202 -18.47 8.31 16.33
CA ASP A 202 -18.16 7.18 17.22
C ASP A 202 -17.09 6.22 16.65
N LEU A 203 -16.67 6.38 15.38
CA LEU A 203 -15.61 5.54 14.83
C LEU A 203 -14.25 5.89 15.45
N PRO A 204 -13.39 4.88 15.72
CA PRO A 204 -12.11 5.10 16.38
C PRO A 204 -11.30 6.18 15.67
N LEU A 205 -10.80 7.13 16.46
CA LEU A 205 -9.96 8.25 15.98
C LEU A 205 -8.67 7.79 15.30
N LYS A 206 -8.21 6.56 15.59
CA LYS A 206 -6.98 6.01 15.06
C LYS A 206 -7.25 5.29 13.75
N GLY A 207 -6.44 5.58 12.73
CA GLY A 207 -6.56 4.96 11.42
C GLY A 207 -6.68 3.44 11.50
N VAL A 208 -7.73 2.92 10.87
CA VAL A 208 -8.03 1.48 10.88
C VAL A 208 -7.13 0.84 9.83
N SER A 209 -6.10 0.15 10.28
CA SER A 209 -5.22 -0.64 9.41
C SER A 209 -6.04 -1.78 8.84
N ILE A 210 -6.18 -1.81 7.51
CA ILE A 210 -6.98 -2.81 6.79
C ILE A 210 -6.08 -3.96 6.36
N TRP A 211 -4.84 -3.62 5.99
CA TRP A 211 -3.85 -4.60 5.55
C TRP A 211 -2.46 -4.20 6.02
N LYS A 212 -1.70 -5.19 6.49
CA LYS A 212 -0.31 -5.02 6.91
C LYS A 212 0.51 -6.24 6.55
N ALA A 213 1.68 -6.02 6.00
CA ALA A 213 2.60 -7.10 5.66
C ALA A 213 3.09 -7.83 6.92
N LYS A 214 3.12 -9.17 6.87
CA LYS A 214 3.75 -9.99 7.90
C LYS A 214 5.26 -9.97 7.70
N ASN A 215 6.00 -9.32 8.60
CA ASN A 215 7.46 -9.46 8.64
C ASN A 215 7.79 -10.81 9.26
N SER A 216 8.47 -11.69 8.51
CA SER A 216 9.07 -12.90 9.05
C SER A 216 10.31 -12.53 9.88
N SER A 217 10.09 -12.01 11.09
CA SER A 217 11.10 -11.86 12.13
C SER A 217 10.44 -11.80 13.51
N ILE A 218 10.55 -12.91 14.25
CA ILE A 218 10.52 -13.10 15.71
C ILE A 218 9.39 -12.42 16.50
N GLY A 219 8.50 -13.29 16.99
CA GLY A 219 7.64 -13.20 18.17
C GLY A 219 7.47 -11.84 18.86
N SER A 220 6.26 -11.30 18.75
CA SER A 220 5.70 -10.42 19.77
C SER A 220 4.22 -10.74 19.90
N ASN A 221 3.87 -11.51 20.92
CA ASN A 221 2.48 -11.70 21.35
C ASN A 221 1.93 -10.33 21.77
N SER A 222 1.07 -9.74 20.95
CA SER A 222 0.15 -8.72 21.45
C SER A 222 -1.04 -9.44 22.06
N MET A 223 -1.08 -9.45 23.39
CA MET A 223 -2.19 -9.97 24.16
C MET A 223 -3.47 -9.20 23.82
N ILE A 224 -4.51 -9.94 23.42
CA ILE A 224 -5.88 -9.45 23.43
C ILE A 224 -6.32 -9.46 24.89
N VAL A 225 -6.58 -8.28 25.45
CA VAL A 225 -7.21 -8.13 26.76
C VAL A 225 -8.71 -8.34 26.54
N GLU A 226 -9.19 -9.53 26.85
CA GLU A 226 -10.62 -9.83 26.94
C GLU A 226 -11.10 -9.46 28.35
N SER A 227 -12.05 -8.53 28.43
CA SER A 227 -12.64 -8.04 29.66
C SER A 227 -13.51 -9.13 30.30
N GLN A 228 -13.13 -9.58 31.49
CA GLN A 228 -13.89 -10.52 32.30
C GLN A 228 -15.11 -9.84 32.95
N SER A 229 -16.29 -10.38 32.67
CA SER A 229 -17.51 -10.17 33.44
C SER A 229 -17.82 -11.45 34.23
N ASN A 230 -17.75 -11.37 35.56
CA ASN A 230 -18.06 -12.46 36.49
C ASN A 230 -19.55 -12.87 36.46
N LYS A 231 -19.84 -14.17 36.31
CA LYS A 231 -20.88 -14.84 37.14
C LYS A 231 -20.85 -16.39 37.06
N LEU A 232 -20.75 -16.98 38.26
CA LEU A 232 -21.09 -18.31 38.79
C LEU A 232 -21.26 -19.56 37.90
N GLN A 233 -20.61 -20.64 38.35
CA GLN A 233 -20.75 -22.05 37.95
C GLN A 233 -22.13 -22.65 38.26
N SER A 234 -22.61 -23.50 37.35
CA SER A 234 -23.34 -24.74 37.70
C SER A 234 -23.16 -25.78 36.58
N ASP A 235 -22.72 -26.98 36.97
CA ASP A 235 -22.51 -28.18 36.15
C ASP A 235 -23.79 -28.66 35.44
N ALA A 236 -23.71 -28.90 34.12
CA ALA A 236 -24.39 -29.98 33.39
C ALA A 236 -23.97 -29.97 31.90
N LYS A 237 -23.47 -31.11 31.39
CA LYS A 237 -23.20 -31.35 29.96
C LYS A 237 -24.47 -31.84 29.24
N PRO A 238 -24.70 -31.40 28.00
CA PRO A 238 -24.94 -32.36 26.90
C PRO A 238 -24.12 -31.99 25.63
N PRO A 239 -24.12 -32.83 24.57
CA PRO A 239 -22.98 -33.04 23.68
C PRO A 239 -22.96 -32.08 22.49
N ASP A 240 -21.81 -31.47 22.22
CA ASP A 240 -21.63 -30.62 21.04
C ASP A 240 -20.89 -31.39 19.94
N THR A 241 -21.63 -31.70 18.88
CA THR A 241 -21.14 -32.21 17.60
C THR A 241 -20.70 -31.00 16.77
N GLY A 242 -19.42 -30.63 16.87
CA GLY A 242 -18.82 -29.52 16.11
C GLY A 242 -17.40 -29.84 15.65
N PRO A 243 -17.01 -29.51 14.40
CA PRO A 243 -15.71 -29.87 13.85
C PRO A 243 -14.63 -28.90 14.34
N GLY A 244 -13.81 -29.29 15.31
CA GLY A 244 -12.77 -28.38 15.81
C GLY A 244 -11.78 -28.89 16.86
N LYS A 245 -11.67 -30.20 17.13
CA LYS A 245 -10.75 -30.72 18.17
C LYS A 245 -9.60 -31.60 17.68
N SER A 246 -9.19 -31.52 16.42
CA SER A 246 -8.17 -32.44 15.88
C SER A 246 -6.70 -32.02 16.04
N PHE A 247 -6.37 -30.90 16.71
CA PHE A 247 -4.97 -30.44 16.77
C PHE A 247 -4.35 -30.27 18.16
N ARG A 248 -5.10 -30.48 19.26
CA ARG A 248 -4.53 -30.28 20.61
C ARG A 248 -3.51 -31.33 21.02
N ASN A 249 -3.55 -32.51 20.38
CA ASN A 249 -2.59 -33.60 20.60
C ASN A 249 -1.79 -33.94 19.34
N PHE A 250 -1.81 -33.07 18.32
CA PHE A 250 -1.01 -33.29 17.13
C PHE A 250 0.48 -33.08 17.48
N ARG A 251 1.24 -34.18 17.51
CA ARG A 251 2.70 -34.14 17.51
C ARG A 251 3.19 -34.53 16.14
N PHE A 252 3.94 -33.62 15.52
CA PHE A 252 4.60 -33.87 14.25
C PHE A 252 5.78 -34.81 14.49
N ASP A 253 5.66 -36.05 14.05
CA ASP A 253 6.74 -37.05 14.14
C ASP A 253 7.71 -36.86 12.97
N THR A 254 8.68 -35.97 13.18
CA THR A 254 9.72 -35.65 12.21
C THR A 254 10.56 -36.89 11.83
N ALA A 255 10.71 -37.85 12.75
CA ALA A 255 11.51 -39.05 12.51
C ALA A 255 10.80 -40.07 11.62
N ALA A 256 9.47 -40.12 11.64
CA ALA A 256 8.68 -40.91 10.71
C ALA A 256 8.74 -40.32 9.28
N VAL A 257 8.69 -38.99 9.15
CA VAL A 257 8.76 -38.30 7.85
C VAL A 257 10.13 -38.45 7.20
N LEU A 258 11.22 -38.32 7.96
CA LEU A 258 12.57 -38.48 7.42
C LEU A 258 12.85 -39.91 6.96
N ARG A 259 12.39 -40.93 7.70
CA ARG A 259 12.48 -42.34 7.26
C ARG A 259 11.69 -42.62 5.99
N ALA A 260 10.51 -42.00 5.83
CA ALA A 260 9.70 -42.14 4.63
C ALA A 260 10.36 -41.47 3.40
N LEU A 261 11.04 -40.33 3.61
CA LEU A 261 11.80 -39.66 2.56
C LEU A 261 13.02 -40.49 2.14
N GLU A 262 13.81 -40.99 3.09
CA GLU A 262 14.99 -41.82 2.80
C GLU A 262 14.63 -43.12 2.06
N GLY A 263 13.50 -43.75 2.39
CA GLY A 263 12.99 -44.92 1.67
C GLY A 263 12.49 -44.62 0.25
N SER A 264 12.08 -43.38 -0.03
CA SER A 264 11.56 -42.98 -1.36
C SER A 264 12.63 -42.62 -2.39
N PHE A 265 13.89 -42.46 -1.97
CA PHE A 265 15.04 -42.17 -2.84
C PHE A 265 16.01 -43.35 -3.01
N SER A 266 15.64 -44.53 -2.54
CA SER A 266 16.40 -45.76 -2.77
C SER A 266 15.70 -46.65 -3.80
N THR A 267 15.82 -46.26 -5.08
CA THR A 267 15.72 -47.12 -6.27
C THR A 267 16.70 -46.62 -7.31
#